data_AF-A0A7S1AY52-F1
#
_entry.id   AF-A0A7S1AY52-F1
#
_cell.length_a   1.000
_cell.length_b   1.000
_cell.length_c   1.000
_cell.angle_alpha   90.00
_cell.angle_beta   90.00
_cell.angle_gamma   90.00
#
_symmetry.space_group_name_H-M   'P 1'
#
loop_
_entity.id
_entity.type
_entity.pdbx_description
1 polymer ?
#
loop_
_entity_poly.entity_id
_entity_poly.type
_entity_poly.pdbx_seq_one_letter_code
_entity_poly.pdbx_strand_id
1 'polypeptide(L)'
;MAVGADPDPSIVTSSCITDIRTADFVALDLEFSGLFLKPGREPFPLSLEDYFAKCVGSIPEFAPLQLGICCARQRTEDGTWVLRSHELYLIPNKRRLFTADFESLRFLRNHGFDFNAFLDHGHSYSRLPPWGETSKIKVPTGSASAVIAALRDAEVPLVVHNGLLDLLHLYDKFVGDLPPVAEDFGTAWREHFPLLFDTRLLATEGAKSVLTNHLSGFSLDQLHEGLSGEVQLRFERAGPLPDDGPSHGSAGHDALLTAEVFLKLMDLWLRSSAALRAKKKRRWTTVGSTATTDVVLEGLTSADLLSSHEICGRFWNRVALVGSSATSLTLGGE
;
A
#
# COMPACT_ATOMS: atom_id res chain seq x y z
N MET A 1 -34.98 13.63 9.90
CA MET A 1 -33.74 13.98 10.62
C MET A 1 -32.76 14.49 9.59
N ALA A 2 -32.18 15.66 9.80
CA ALA A 2 -31.23 16.22 8.84
C ALA A 2 -29.98 15.34 8.82
N VAL A 3 -29.76 14.62 7.72
CA VAL A 3 -28.48 13.99 7.40
C VAL A 3 -27.49 15.15 7.29
N GLY A 4 -26.42 15.13 8.09
CA GLY A 4 -25.37 16.13 7.99
C GLY A 4 -24.92 16.20 6.53
N ALA A 5 -24.81 17.41 5.98
CA ALA A 5 -24.31 17.56 4.62
C ALA A 5 -22.93 16.91 4.54
N ASP A 6 -22.74 16.00 3.58
CA ASP A 6 -21.43 15.41 3.34
C ASP A 6 -20.41 16.52 3.07
N PRO A 7 -19.17 16.39 3.58
CA PRO A 7 -18.16 17.42 3.43
C PRO A 7 -17.88 17.68 1.95
N ASP A 8 -17.67 18.94 1.60
CA ASP A 8 -17.28 19.35 0.25
C ASP A 8 -16.07 18.51 -0.23
N PRO A 9 -16.12 17.86 -1.41
CA PRO A 9 -15.02 17.06 -1.95
C PRO A 9 -13.66 17.80 -1.98
N SER A 10 -13.67 19.13 -2.12
CA SER A 10 -12.46 19.96 -2.06
C SER A 10 -11.82 19.99 -0.67
N ILE A 11 -12.59 19.85 0.40
CA ILE A 11 -12.10 19.78 1.78
C ILE A 11 -11.45 18.42 2.03
N VAL A 12 -12.09 17.33 1.58
CA VAL A 12 -11.58 15.95 1.72
C VAL A 12 -10.20 15.83 1.06
N THR A 13 -10.10 16.25 -0.21
CA THR A 13 -8.83 16.25 -0.96
C THR A 13 -7.78 17.16 -0.35
N SER A 14 -8.14 18.37 0.11
CA SER A 14 -7.19 19.30 0.73
C SER A 14 -6.59 18.76 2.04
N SER A 15 -7.43 18.10 2.86
CA SER A 15 -6.99 17.42 4.08
C SER A 15 -6.00 16.29 3.75
N CYS A 16 -6.36 15.42 2.80
CA CYS A 16 -5.50 14.33 2.35
C CYS A 16 -4.15 14.81 1.82
N ILE A 17 -4.13 15.84 0.96
CA ILE A 17 -2.89 16.42 0.43
C ILE A 17 -2.00 16.99 1.54
N THR A 18 -2.59 17.58 2.58
CA THR A 18 -1.83 18.12 3.72
C THR A 18 -1.18 16.98 4.50
N ASP A 19 -1.92 15.91 4.76
CA ASP A 19 -1.40 14.75 5.49
C ASP A 19 -0.30 14.04 4.70
N ILE A 20 -0.45 13.86 3.38
CA ILE A 20 0.58 13.29 2.49
C ILE A 20 1.91 14.03 2.60
N ARG A 21 1.88 15.36 2.57
CA ARG A 21 3.10 16.20 2.61
C ARG A 21 3.86 16.12 3.92
N THR A 22 3.24 15.62 4.98
CA THR A 22 3.85 15.49 6.30
C THR A 22 4.01 14.04 6.72
N ALA A 23 3.63 13.08 5.88
CA ALA A 23 3.76 11.67 6.16
C ALA A 23 5.22 11.23 6.10
N ASP A 24 5.58 10.24 6.90
CA ASP A 24 6.86 9.54 6.79
C ASP A 24 6.77 8.38 5.78
N PHE A 25 5.58 7.83 5.60
CA PHE A 25 5.22 6.92 4.49
C PHE A 25 3.70 6.95 4.27
N VAL A 26 3.26 6.45 3.11
CA VAL A 26 1.84 6.34 2.78
C VAL A 26 1.48 4.91 2.39
N ALA A 27 0.47 4.35 3.04
CA ALA A 27 -0.14 3.09 2.60
C ALA A 27 -1.33 3.35 1.66
N LEU A 28 -1.46 2.52 0.64
CA LEU A 28 -2.47 2.64 -0.41
C LEU A 28 -3.23 1.33 -0.60
N ASP A 29 -4.49 1.47 -0.97
CA ASP A 29 -5.36 0.39 -1.40
C ASP A 29 -6.39 0.91 -2.42
N LEU A 30 -6.79 0.10 -3.40
CA LEU A 30 -7.82 0.42 -4.38
C LEU A 30 -8.89 -0.66 -4.44
N GLU A 31 -10.16 -0.22 -4.51
CA GLU A 31 -11.27 -1.10 -4.89
C GLU A 31 -11.52 -1.03 -6.40
N PHE A 32 -11.82 -2.16 -7.03
CA PHE A 32 -11.97 -2.27 -8.49
C PHE A 32 -13.35 -2.76 -8.91
N SER A 33 -13.78 -2.35 -10.11
CA SER A 33 -14.99 -2.90 -10.73
C SER A 33 -14.84 -4.35 -11.17
N GLY A 34 -13.62 -4.90 -11.15
CA GLY A 34 -13.28 -6.28 -11.42
C GLY A 34 -11.77 -6.47 -11.52
N LEU A 35 -11.30 -7.72 -11.46
CA LEU A 35 -9.86 -8.04 -11.37
C LEU A 35 -9.28 -8.55 -12.70
N PHE A 36 -9.92 -9.54 -13.32
CA PHE A 36 -9.38 -10.23 -14.50
C PHE A 36 -10.47 -10.51 -15.54
N LEU A 37 -10.16 -10.32 -16.82
CA LEU A 37 -11.12 -10.52 -17.92
C LEU A 37 -11.58 -11.97 -18.10
N LYS A 38 -10.74 -12.94 -17.73
CA LYS A 38 -11.01 -14.38 -17.88
C LYS A 38 -10.67 -15.11 -16.58
N PRO A 39 -11.63 -15.22 -15.65
CA PRO A 39 -11.44 -16.04 -14.45
C PRO A 39 -11.38 -17.54 -14.82
N GLY A 40 -10.41 -18.27 -14.25
CA GLY A 40 -10.53 -19.71 -14.01
C GLY A 40 -10.31 -20.71 -15.16
N ARG A 41 -9.50 -20.40 -16.19
CA ARG A 41 -9.17 -21.39 -17.25
C ARG A 41 -7.69 -21.57 -17.57
N GLU A 42 -6.82 -20.89 -16.84
CA GLU A 42 -5.39 -20.88 -17.12
C GLU A 42 -4.64 -21.89 -16.24
N PRO A 43 -3.50 -22.43 -16.73
CA PRO A 43 -2.58 -23.19 -15.90
C PRO A 43 -2.14 -22.35 -14.69
N PHE A 44 -2.12 -22.96 -13.51
CA PHE A 44 -1.70 -22.30 -12.28
C PHE A 44 -0.53 -23.05 -11.64
N PRO A 45 0.57 -22.36 -11.26
CA PRO A 45 0.81 -20.92 -11.43
C PRO A 45 1.23 -20.55 -12.87
N LEU A 46 1.02 -19.28 -13.26
CA LEU A 46 1.50 -18.72 -14.53
C LEU A 46 3.00 -18.36 -14.44
N SER A 47 3.67 -18.21 -15.59
CA SER A 47 5.00 -17.56 -15.58
C SER A 47 4.87 -16.10 -15.09
N LEU A 48 5.99 -15.46 -14.71
CA LEU A 48 5.97 -14.03 -14.34
C LEU A 48 5.40 -13.20 -15.49
N GLU A 49 5.88 -13.43 -16.71
CA GLU A 49 5.46 -12.64 -17.87
C GLU A 49 4.01 -12.90 -18.27
N ASP A 50 3.54 -14.15 -18.21
CA ASP A 50 2.14 -14.45 -18.52
C ASP A 50 1.21 -13.85 -17.45
N TYR A 51 1.60 -13.90 -16.17
CA TYR A 51 0.83 -13.29 -15.10
C TYR A 51 0.79 -11.77 -15.23
N PHE A 52 1.93 -11.13 -15.52
CA PHE A 52 2.01 -9.69 -15.75
C PHE A 52 1.17 -9.27 -16.96
N ALA A 53 1.30 -9.97 -18.09
CA ALA A 53 0.52 -9.71 -19.30
C ALA A 53 -0.99 -9.86 -19.06
N LYS A 54 -1.40 -10.85 -18.26
CA LYS A 54 -2.80 -11.03 -17.82
C LYS A 54 -3.29 -9.83 -17.00
N CYS A 55 -2.48 -9.36 -16.04
CA CYS A 55 -2.80 -8.17 -15.25
C CYS A 55 -2.96 -6.96 -16.19
N VAL A 56 -1.92 -6.62 -16.98
CA VAL A 56 -1.92 -5.49 -17.92
C VAL A 56 -3.11 -5.54 -18.87
N GLY A 57 -3.45 -6.70 -19.42
CA GLY A 57 -4.61 -6.85 -20.31
C GLY A 57 -5.95 -6.57 -19.65
N SER A 58 -6.05 -6.66 -18.32
CA SER A 58 -7.30 -6.43 -17.56
C SER A 58 -7.48 -4.96 -17.13
N ILE A 59 -6.39 -4.22 -16.93
CA ILE A 59 -6.41 -2.85 -16.39
C ILE A 59 -7.22 -1.86 -17.25
N PRO A 60 -7.12 -1.87 -18.59
CA PRO A 60 -7.92 -0.96 -19.41
C PRO A 60 -9.41 -1.24 -19.34
N GLU A 61 -9.84 -2.45 -18.98
CA GLU A 61 -11.27 -2.82 -19.00
C GLU A 61 -11.98 -2.43 -17.70
N PHE A 62 -11.34 -2.65 -16.56
CA PHE A 62 -11.89 -2.35 -15.24
C PHE A 62 -11.52 -0.94 -14.76
N ALA A 63 -12.36 -0.38 -13.89
CA ALA A 63 -12.16 0.93 -13.27
C ALA A 63 -11.77 0.77 -11.79
N PRO A 64 -10.81 1.56 -11.29
CA PRO A 64 -10.70 1.77 -9.85
C PRO A 64 -11.89 2.63 -9.41
N LEU A 65 -12.59 2.19 -8.38
CA LEU A 65 -13.84 2.78 -7.88
C LEU A 65 -13.62 3.62 -6.62
N GLN A 66 -12.63 3.26 -5.81
CA GLN A 66 -12.31 3.94 -4.57
C GLN A 66 -10.81 3.83 -4.28
N LEU A 67 -10.26 4.88 -3.68
CA LEU A 67 -8.87 4.99 -3.27
C LEU A 67 -8.79 5.22 -1.76
N GLY A 68 -8.09 4.30 -1.11
CA GLY A 68 -7.70 4.38 0.28
C GLY A 68 -6.29 4.89 0.43
N ILE A 69 -6.10 5.84 1.35
CA ILE A 69 -4.80 6.43 1.65
C ILE A 69 -4.64 6.52 3.15
N CYS A 70 -3.63 5.87 3.71
CA CYS A 70 -3.25 6.06 5.10
C CYS A 70 -1.89 6.73 5.18
N CYS A 71 -1.88 7.99 5.63
CA CYS A 71 -0.69 8.78 5.87
C CYS A 71 -0.17 8.48 7.28
N ALA A 72 1.01 7.87 7.38
CA ALA A 72 1.61 7.50 8.65
C ALA A 72 2.72 8.48 9.03
N ARG A 73 2.68 8.98 10.26
CA ARG A 73 3.71 9.86 10.81
C ARG A 73 4.10 9.43 12.21
N GLN A 74 5.39 9.29 12.47
CA GLN A 74 5.90 8.99 13.80
C GLN A 74 6.02 10.28 14.62
N ARG A 75 5.39 10.28 15.79
CA ARG A 75 5.51 11.37 16.77
C ARG A 75 6.87 11.25 17.48
N THR A 76 7.67 12.30 17.41
CA THR A 76 9.05 12.32 17.95
C THR A 76 9.11 12.26 19.47
N GLU A 77 8.08 12.73 20.16
CA GLU A 77 8.06 12.87 21.61
C GLU A 77 7.93 11.53 22.35
N ASP A 78 7.13 10.61 21.80
CA ASP A 78 6.75 9.36 22.46
C ASP A 78 6.86 8.10 21.58
N GLY A 79 7.25 8.27 20.30
CA GLY A 79 7.39 7.21 19.31
C GLY A 79 6.07 6.67 18.78
N THR A 80 4.93 7.32 19.09
CA THR A 80 3.60 6.88 18.62
C THR A 80 3.45 7.12 17.13
N TRP A 81 2.96 6.12 16.40
CA TRP A 81 2.60 6.24 14.98
C TRP A 81 1.18 6.78 14.85
N VAL A 82 1.06 8.01 14.34
CA VAL A 82 -0.22 8.62 13.99
C VAL A 82 -0.59 8.19 12.57
N LEU A 83 -1.70 7.49 12.43
CA LEU A 83 -2.19 6.92 11.17
C LEU A 83 -3.44 7.67 10.74
N ARG A 84 -3.31 8.50 9.70
CA ARG A 84 -4.39 9.35 9.17
C ARG A 84 -4.95 8.77 7.89
N SER A 85 -6.13 8.14 7.96
CA SER A 85 -6.73 7.45 6.81
C SER A 85 -7.79 8.29 6.10
N HIS A 86 -7.75 8.26 4.77
CA HIS A 86 -8.60 8.99 3.85
C HIS A 86 -9.18 8.04 2.81
N GLU A 87 -10.35 8.38 2.30
CA GLU A 87 -11.02 7.62 1.26
C GLU A 87 -11.61 8.54 0.20
N LEU A 88 -11.43 8.18 -1.07
CA LEU A 88 -11.96 8.92 -2.20
C LEU A 88 -12.64 7.97 -3.18
N TYR A 89 -13.91 8.22 -3.49
CA TYR A 89 -14.55 7.61 -4.66
C TYR A 89 -13.93 8.17 -5.94
N LEU A 90 -13.71 7.32 -6.94
CA LEU A 90 -12.97 7.68 -8.16
C LEU A 90 -13.86 7.65 -9.40
N ILE A 91 -14.08 8.82 -10.02
CA ILE A 91 -14.81 8.91 -11.29
C ILE A 91 -13.86 9.36 -12.41
N PRO A 92 -13.77 8.63 -13.54
CA PRO A 92 -13.00 9.10 -14.69
C PRO A 92 -13.60 10.38 -15.28
N ASN A 93 -12.78 11.41 -15.53
CA ASN A 93 -13.24 12.69 -16.08
C ASN A 93 -13.78 12.56 -17.53
N LYS A 94 -13.14 11.74 -18.36
CA LYS A 94 -13.49 11.61 -19.80
C LYS A 94 -14.13 10.28 -20.18
N ARG A 95 -13.85 9.21 -19.45
CA ARG A 95 -14.30 7.86 -19.80
C ARG A 95 -15.69 7.63 -19.22
N ARG A 96 -16.66 7.29 -20.08
CA ARG A 96 -18.06 7.09 -19.67
C ARG A 96 -18.44 5.63 -19.43
N LEU A 97 -17.64 4.70 -19.93
CA LEU A 97 -17.95 3.27 -19.95
C LEU A 97 -16.78 2.49 -19.39
N PHE A 98 -17.04 1.58 -18.45
CA PHE A 98 -16.07 0.61 -17.95
C PHE A 98 -16.76 -0.74 -17.79
N THR A 99 -15.97 -1.81 -17.83
CA THR A 99 -16.44 -3.17 -17.58
C THR A 99 -16.54 -3.39 -16.08
N ALA A 100 -17.59 -4.09 -15.63
CA ALA A 100 -17.73 -4.49 -14.25
C ALA A 100 -18.01 -6.00 -14.16
N ASP A 101 -17.32 -6.64 -13.23
CA ASP A 101 -17.55 -8.02 -12.85
C ASP A 101 -18.61 -8.08 -11.75
N PHE A 102 -19.64 -8.91 -11.94
CA PHE A 102 -20.79 -8.93 -11.04
C PHE A 102 -20.43 -9.52 -9.67
N GLU A 103 -19.50 -10.46 -9.60
CA GLU A 103 -19.02 -11.01 -8.33
C GLU A 103 -18.27 -9.95 -7.52
N SER A 104 -17.41 -9.17 -8.18
CA SER A 104 -16.67 -8.05 -7.59
C SER A 104 -17.61 -6.96 -7.07
N LEU A 105 -18.60 -6.52 -7.86
CA LEU A 105 -19.59 -5.54 -7.39
C LEU A 105 -20.42 -6.05 -6.22
N ARG A 106 -20.81 -7.34 -6.24
CA ARG A 106 -21.55 -7.95 -5.15
C ARG A 106 -20.70 -8.07 -3.88
N PHE A 107 -19.42 -8.41 -4.04
CA PHE A 107 -18.46 -8.46 -2.95
C PHE A 107 -18.34 -7.09 -2.29
N LEU A 108 -18.07 -6.04 -3.06
CA LEU A 108 -17.98 -4.66 -2.57
C LEU A 108 -19.25 -4.24 -1.81
N ARG A 109 -20.43 -4.47 -2.40
CA ARG A 109 -21.72 -4.16 -1.76
C ARG A 109 -21.88 -4.88 -0.43
N ASN A 110 -21.50 -6.16 -0.36
CA ASN A 110 -21.67 -6.98 0.83
C ASN A 110 -20.73 -6.56 1.96
N HIS A 111 -19.62 -5.89 1.65
CA HIS A 111 -18.68 -5.39 2.64
C HIS A 111 -18.87 -3.91 2.98
N GLY A 112 -19.84 -3.22 2.36
CA GLY A 112 -20.24 -1.87 2.77
C GLY A 112 -19.90 -0.75 1.79
N PHE A 113 -19.40 -1.08 0.59
CA PHE A 113 -19.20 -0.08 -0.46
C PHE A 113 -20.53 0.60 -0.83
N ASP A 114 -20.58 1.93 -0.71
CA ASP A 114 -21.76 2.72 -1.06
C ASP A 114 -21.73 3.16 -2.53
N PHE A 115 -22.47 2.44 -3.37
CA PHE A 115 -22.62 2.75 -4.79
C PHE A 115 -23.39 4.05 -5.05
N ASN A 116 -24.25 4.52 -4.13
CA ASN A 116 -24.92 5.79 -4.30
C ASN A 116 -23.92 6.92 -4.02
N ALA A 117 -23.19 6.84 -2.91
CA ALA A 117 -22.15 7.82 -2.59
C ALA A 117 -21.06 7.87 -3.67
N PHE A 118 -20.68 6.72 -4.26
CA PHE A 118 -19.79 6.66 -5.41
C PHE A 118 -20.31 7.49 -6.60
N LEU A 119 -21.60 7.39 -6.93
CA LEU A 119 -22.21 8.11 -8.05
C LEU A 119 -22.42 9.60 -7.75
N ASP A 120 -22.76 9.94 -6.50
CA ASP A 120 -23.13 11.29 -6.10
C ASP A 120 -21.91 12.15 -5.66
N HIS A 121 -20.86 11.52 -5.13
CA HIS A 121 -19.71 12.18 -4.49
C HIS A 121 -18.35 11.76 -5.07
N GLY A 122 -18.34 11.15 -6.25
CA GLY A 122 -17.12 10.72 -6.91
C GLY A 122 -16.18 11.86 -7.27
N HIS A 123 -14.90 11.66 -7.00
CA HIS A 123 -13.83 12.61 -7.27
C HIS A 123 -13.27 12.34 -8.66
N SER A 124 -13.31 13.36 -9.51
CA SER A 124 -12.85 13.22 -10.89
C SER A 124 -11.35 12.88 -10.93
N TYR A 125 -10.92 12.05 -11.87
CA TYR A 125 -9.49 11.87 -12.19
C TYR A 125 -9.21 11.90 -13.70
N SER A 126 -7.98 12.26 -14.02
CA SER A 126 -7.35 12.19 -15.33
C SER A 126 -5.84 12.00 -15.18
N ARG A 127 -5.18 11.61 -16.29
CA ARG A 127 -3.71 11.57 -16.32
C ARG A 127 -3.10 12.92 -15.93
N LEU A 128 -2.05 12.82 -15.12
CA LEU A 128 -1.23 13.94 -14.69
C LEU A 128 -0.41 14.46 -15.87
N PRO A 129 0.00 15.74 -15.81
CA PRO A 129 1.00 16.22 -16.74
C PRO A 129 2.32 15.44 -16.57
N PRO A 130 3.13 15.36 -17.64
CA PRO A 130 4.48 14.81 -17.58
C PRO A 130 5.27 15.39 -16.41
N TRP A 131 6.08 14.55 -15.79
CA TRP A 131 6.87 14.95 -14.62
C TRP A 131 7.94 15.98 -15.00
N GLY A 132 8.16 16.98 -14.14
CA GLY A 132 9.17 18.01 -14.36
C GLY A 132 8.84 19.07 -15.44
N GLU A 133 7.74 18.96 -16.16
CA GLU A 133 7.33 19.97 -17.15
C GLU A 133 6.32 20.98 -16.59
N THR A 134 6.54 22.28 -16.85
CA THR A 134 5.52 23.31 -16.59
C THR A 134 4.35 23.14 -17.55
N SER A 135 3.33 22.39 -17.13
CA SER A 135 2.13 22.19 -17.92
C SER A 135 1.18 23.39 -17.85
N LYS A 136 0.58 23.74 -18.98
CA LYS A 136 -0.54 24.68 -19.04
C LYS A 136 -1.83 24.10 -18.43
N ILE A 137 -1.87 22.77 -18.27
CA ILE A 137 -3.01 22.05 -17.71
C ILE A 137 -2.90 22.11 -16.19
N LYS A 138 -3.82 22.85 -15.56
CA LYS A 138 -3.97 22.83 -14.10
C LYS A 138 -4.74 21.59 -13.68
N VAL A 139 -4.16 20.82 -12.76
CA VAL A 139 -4.88 19.75 -12.07
C VAL A 139 -5.91 20.40 -11.13
N PRO A 140 -7.21 20.07 -11.23
CA PRO A 140 -8.22 20.65 -10.33
C PRO A 140 -7.95 20.27 -8.88
N THR A 141 -7.93 21.22 -7.96
CA THR A 141 -7.54 21.01 -6.55
C THR A 141 -8.44 20.01 -5.81
N GLY A 142 -9.72 19.94 -6.16
CA GLY A 142 -10.69 18.99 -5.60
C GLY A 142 -10.74 17.62 -6.28
N SER A 143 -9.77 17.30 -7.16
CA SER A 143 -9.76 16.04 -7.91
C SER A 143 -8.90 14.97 -7.23
N ALA A 144 -9.20 13.70 -7.49
CA ALA A 144 -8.32 12.60 -7.09
C ALA A 144 -6.94 12.72 -7.78
N SER A 145 -6.87 13.32 -8.97
CA SER A 145 -5.59 13.64 -9.61
C SER A 145 -4.73 14.60 -8.79
N ALA A 146 -5.32 15.55 -8.04
CA ALA A 146 -4.52 16.42 -7.17
C ALA A 146 -3.89 15.66 -6.00
N VAL A 147 -4.58 14.63 -5.51
CA VAL A 147 -4.06 13.74 -4.46
C VAL A 147 -2.92 12.89 -4.99
N ILE A 148 -3.06 12.25 -6.16
CA ILE A 148 -1.96 11.48 -6.78
C ILE A 148 -0.78 12.38 -7.16
N ALA A 149 -1.03 13.62 -7.59
CA ALA A 149 0.04 14.59 -7.82
C ALA A 149 0.80 14.90 -6.51
N ALA A 150 0.09 15.10 -5.40
CA ALA A 150 0.73 15.32 -4.10
C ALA A 150 1.53 14.10 -3.63
N LEU A 151 1.06 12.87 -3.87
CA LEU A 151 1.84 11.65 -3.59
C LEU A 151 3.13 11.60 -4.39
N ARG A 152 3.05 11.89 -5.70
CA ARG A 152 4.22 11.94 -6.59
C ARG A 152 5.21 13.03 -6.17
N ASP A 153 4.71 14.20 -5.76
CA ASP A 153 5.54 15.33 -5.31
C ASP A 153 6.20 15.10 -3.94
N ALA A 154 5.55 14.33 -3.06
CA ALA A 154 6.06 14.07 -1.72
C ALA A 154 7.24 13.08 -1.71
N GLU A 155 7.31 12.19 -2.71
CA GLU A 155 8.34 11.14 -2.82
C GLU A 155 8.52 10.28 -1.55
N VAL A 156 7.48 10.22 -0.72
CA VAL A 156 7.46 9.40 0.49
C VAL A 156 7.35 7.91 0.12
N PRO A 157 7.90 7.00 0.94
CA PRO A 157 7.73 5.57 0.73
C PRO A 157 6.25 5.20 0.60
N LEU A 158 5.92 4.41 -0.42
CA LEU A 158 4.60 3.82 -0.60
C LEU A 158 4.55 2.40 -0.03
N VAL A 159 3.41 2.03 0.52
CA VAL A 159 3.18 0.71 1.09
C VAL A 159 1.87 0.14 0.55
N VAL A 160 1.90 -1.10 0.09
CA VAL A 160 0.73 -1.81 -0.42
C VAL A 160 0.64 -3.21 0.20
N HIS A 161 -0.48 -3.90 0.01
CA HIS A 161 -0.64 -5.31 0.32
C HIS A 161 -1.00 -6.07 -0.94
N ASN A 162 -0.11 -6.92 -1.47
CA ASN A 162 -0.35 -7.65 -2.73
C ASN A 162 -0.68 -6.70 -3.91
N GLY A 163 0.03 -5.58 -3.98
CA GLY A 163 -0.49 -4.38 -4.63
C GLY A 163 -0.30 -4.28 -6.14
N LEU A 164 0.10 -5.35 -6.86
CA LEU A 164 0.47 -5.23 -8.28
C LEU A 164 -0.66 -4.59 -9.11
N LEU A 165 -1.92 -5.00 -8.89
CA LEU A 165 -3.06 -4.43 -9.61
C LEU A 165 -3.27 -2.95 -9.25
N ASP A 166 -3.07 -2.58 -7.98
CA ASP A 166 -3.14 -1.19 -7.53
C ASP A 166 -2.14 -0.30 -8.27
N LEU A 167 -0.88 -0.74 -8.34
CA LEU A 167 0.18 0.02 -9.04
C LEU A 167 -0.15 0.16 -10.53
N LEU A 168 -0.61 -0.91 -11.18
CA LEU A 168 -0.96 -0.87 -12.59
C LEU A 168 -2.18 0.03 -12.85
N HIS A 169 -3.19 0.01 -11.97
CA HIS A 169 -4.32 0.93 -12.05
C HIS A 169 -3.90 2.39 -11.82
N LEU A 170 -3.07 2.66 -10.81
CA LEU A 170 -2.53 4.00 -10.57
C LEU A 170 -1.75 4.50 -11.78
N TYR A 171 -0.87 3.67 -12.34
CA TYR A 171 -0.07 4.06 -13.50
C TYR A 171 -0.95 4.31 -14.73
N ASP A 172 -1.82 3.38 -15.12
CA ASP A 172 -2.64 3.53 -16.33
C ASP A 172 -3.56 4.78 -16.29
N LYS A 173 -4.18 5.00 -15.13
CA LYS A 173 -5.24 5.99 -14.94
C LYS A 173 -4.71 7.40 -14.65
N PHE A 174 -3.54 7.50 -14.01
CA PHE A 174 -2.97 8.78 -13.56
C PHE A 174 -1.64 9.13 -14.22
N VAL A 175 -0.89 8.18 -14.76
CA VAL A 175 0.44 8.43 -15.33
C VAL A 175 0.41 8.34 -16.86
N GLY A 176 0.27 7.13 -17.41
CA GLY A 176 0.52 6.87 -18.82
C GLY A 176 0.08 5.48 -19.24
N ASP A 177 0.34 5.11 -20.49
CA ASP A 177 0.03 3.76 -20.98
C ASP A 177 0.96 2.73 -20.34
N LEU A 178 0.42 1.58 -19.94
CA LEU A 178 1.20 0.52 -19.30
C LEU A 178 2.24 -0.06 -20.26
N PRO A 179 3.51 -0.16 -19.86
CA PRO A 179 4.50 -0.94 -20.59
C PRO A 179 4.08 -2.42 -20.65
N PRO A 180 4.27 -3.10 -21.80
CA PRO A 180 3.88 -4.49 -21.97
C PRO A 180 4.81 -5.47 -21.24
N VAL A 181 6.01 -5.02 -20.85
CA VAL A 181 7.04 -5.82 -20.19
C VAL A 181 7.18 -5.38 -18.73
N ALA A 182 7.30 -6.35 -17.82
CA ALA A 182 7.32 -6.08 -16.38
C ALA A 182 8.53 -5.23 -15.94
N GLU A 183 9.70 -5.45 -16.56
CA GLU A 183 10.91 -4.68 -16.32
C GLU A 183 10.76 -3.20 -16.71
N ASP A 184 10.18 -2.95 -17.90
CA ASP A 184 9.91 -1.60 -18.39
C ASP A 184 8.91 -0.87 -17.48
N PHE A 185 7.87 -1.58 -17.02
CA PHE A 185 6.92 -1.05 -16.03
C PHE A 185 7.62 -0.68 -14.73
N GLY A 186 8.51 -1.55 -14.22
CA GLY A 186 9.27 -1.27 -13.01
C GLY A 186 10.12 -0.01 -13.13
N THR A 187 10.80 0.16 -14.26
CA THR A 187 11.60 1.37 -14.54
C THR A 187 10.72 2.62 -14.57
N ALA A 188 9.62 2.58 -15.34
CA ALA A 188 8.71 3.71 -15.49
C ALA A 188 7.97 4.07 -14.20
N TRP A 189 7.61 3.08 -13.38
CA TRP A 189 6.99 3.30 -12.07
C TRP A 189 7.90 4.13 -11.15
N ARG A 190 9.19 3.78 -11.10
CA ARG A 190 10.16 4.44 -10.22
C ARG A 190 10.45 5.90 -10.59
N GLU A 191 10.14 6.34 -11.81
CA GLU A 191 10.24 7.75 -12.19
C GLU A 191 9.23 8.63 -11.44
N HIS A 192 8.21 8.03 -10.84
CA HIS A 192 7.15 8.74 -10.13
C HIS A 192 7.06 8.38 -8.65
N PHE A 193 7.35 7.13 -8.30
CA PHE A 193 7.24 6.62 -6.95
C PHE A 193 8.51 5.83 -6.59
N PRO A 194 9.52 6.48 -6.01
CA PRO A 194 10.89 5.94 -5.95
C PRO A 194 11.07 4.78 -4.98
N LEU A 195 10.20 4.68 -3.97
CA LEU A 195 10.32 3.70 -2.90
C LEU A 195 8.97 3.07 -2.57
N LEU A 196 8.90 1.74 -2.70
CA LEU A 196 7.71 0.94 -2.44
C LEU A 196 8.03 -0.25 -1.52
N PHE A 197 7.06 -0.63 -0.69
CA PHE A 197 7.03 -1.90 0.05
C PHE A 197 5.72 -2.64 -0.17
N ASP A 198 5.79 -3.97 -0.23
CA ASP A 198 4.60 -4.85 -0.25
C ASP A 198 4.56 -5.71 1.01
N THR A 199 3.58 -5.45 1.88
CA THR A 199 3.42 -6.16 3.17
C THR A 199 3.24 -7.66 3.01
N ARG A 200 2.62 -8.12 1.91
CA ARG A 200 2.46 -9.54 1.64
C ARG A 200 3.80 -10.21 1.37
N LEU A 201 4.71 -9.51 0.67
CA LEU A 201 6.07 -10.00 0.44
C LEU A 201 6.85 -10.08 1.76
N LEU A 202 6.80 -9.02 2.57
CA LEU A 202 7.46 -8.98 3.89
C LEU A 202 7.02 -10.16 4.77
N ALA A 203 5.72 -10.46 4.80
CA ALA A 203 5.18 -11.55 5.58
C ALA A 203 5.58 -12.93 5.01
N THR A 204 5.52 -13.10 3.70
CA THR A 204 5.84 -14.37 3.04
C THR A 204 7.32 -14.74 3.23
N GLU A 205 8.24 -13.80 3.06
CA GLU A 205 9.67 -14.02 3.29
C GLU A 205 10.02 -14.18 4.78
N GLY A 206 9.22 -13.58 5.67
CA GLY A 206 9.40 -13.61 7.12
C GLY A 206 8.76 -14.82 7.81
N ALA A 207 7.98 -15.62 7.08
CA ALA A 207 7.12 -16.67 7.61
C ALA A 207 7.82 -17.71 8.49
N LYS A 208 9.12 -17.98 8.26
CA LYS A 208 9.89 -18.98 9.01
C LYS A 208 10.92 -18.38 9.97
N SER A 209 11.18 -17.09 9.90
CA SER A 209 12.36 -16.44 10.49
C SER A 209 12.02 -15.26 11.40
N VAL A 210 10.83 -14.67 11.20
CA VAL A 210 10.41 -13.42 11.84
C VAL A 210 9.07 -13.61 12.53
N LEU A 211 8.13 -14.30 11.87
CA LEU A 211 6.81 -14.55 12.42
C LEU A 211 6.88 -15.68 13.45
N THR A 212 6.47 -15.37 14.69
CA THR A 212 6.51 -16.33 15.81
C THR A 212 5.20 -17.12 15.94
N ASN A 213 4.09 -16.52 15.58
CA ASN A 213 2.79 -17.18 15.55
C ASN A 213 2.59 -17.99 14.26
N HIS A 214 1.92 -19.13 14.38
CA HIS A 214 1.42 -19.85 13.23
C HIS A 214 0.26 -19.07 12.61
N LEU A 215 0.58 -18.23 11.62
CA LEU A 215 -0.43 -17.51 10.85
C LEU A 215 -1.28 -18.48 10.01
N SER A 216 -2.58 -18.23 9.98
CA SER A 216 -3.55 -18.98 9.17
C SER A 216 -3.44 -18.66 7.67
N GLY A 217 -2.78 -17.55 7.33
CA GLY A 217 -2.42 -17.17 5.97
C GLY A 217 -1.80 -15.78 5.90
N PHE A 218 -1.75 -15.23 4.69
CA PHE A 218 -1.11 -13.95 4.38
C PHE A 218 -2.09 -12.95 3.74
N SER A 219 -3.40 -13.10 3.97
CA SER A 219 -4.32 -12.00 3.68
C SER A 219 -4.13 -10.87 4.69
N LEU A 220 -4.58 -9.68 4.33
CA LEU A 220 -4.43 -8.50 5.17
C LEU A 220 -5.06 -8.69 6.55
N ASP A 221 -6.32 -9.13 6.61
CA ASP A 221 -7.04 -9.41 7.86
C ASP A 221 -6.33 -10.46 8.72
N GLN A 222 -5.86 -11.56 8.11
CA GLN A 222 -5.16 -12.62 8.84
C GLN A 222 -3.83 -12.13 9.43
N LEU A 223 -3.12 -11.27 8.70
CA LEU A 223 -1.89 -10.66 9.20
C LEU A 223 -2.18 -9.66 10.31
N HIS A 224 -3.20 -8.82 10.15
CA HIS A 224 -3.58 -7.83 11.15
C HIS A 224 -3.97 -8.49 12.48
N GLU A 225 -4.82 -9.52 12.42
CA GLU A 225 -5.23 -10.32 13.57
C GLU A 225 -4.03 -11.08 14.17
N GLY A 226 -3.27 -11.81 13.35
CA GLY A 226 -2.19 -12.69 13.81
C GLY A 226 -0.97 -11.95 14.39
N LEU A 227 -0.74 -10.70 13.98
CA LEU A 227 0.32 -9.83 14.51
C LEU A 227 -0.14 -9.01 15.74
N SER A 228 -1.39 -9.15 16.17
CA SER A 228 -1.91 -8.44 17.34
C SER A 228 -1.21 -8.94 18.60
N GLY A 229 -0.55 -8.02 19.31
CA GLY A 229 0.17 -8.32 20.56
C GLY A 229 1.61 -8.81 20.41
N GLU A 230 2.10 -9.09 19.19
CA GLU A 230 3.51 -9.47 18.97
C GLU A 230 4.47 -8.28 19.11
N VAL A 231 3.98 -7.05 18.88
CA VAL A 231 4.79 -5.85 18.72
C VAL A 231 4.36 -4.75 19.68
N GLN A 232 5.32 -4.11 20.35
CA GLN A 232 5.07 -2.95 21.24
C GLN A 232 5.16 -1.61 20.51
N LEU A 233 4.44 -1.47 19.39
CA LEU A 233 4.25 -0.18 18.72
C LEU A 233 2.97 0.47 19.24
N ARG A 234 3.00 1.80 19.39
CA ARG A 234 1.82 2.59 19.74
C ARG A 234 1.24 3.19 18.48
N PHE A 235 -0.08 3.04 18.32
CA PHE A 235 -0.82 3.59 17.19
C PHE A 235 -1.87 4.58 17.70
N GLU A 236 -1.98 5.71 17.00
CA GLU A 236 -3.07 6.67 17.13
C GLU A 236 -3.76 6.74 15.78
N ARG A 237 -4.97 6.20 15.68
CA ARG A 237 -5.79 6.30 14.48
C ARG A 237 -6.45 7.69 14.47
N ALA A 238 -6.44 8.32 13.31
CA ALA A 238 -6.99 9.65 13.09
C ALA A 238 -7.42 9.80 11.63
N GLY A 239 -7.98 10.96 11.30
CA GLY A 239 -8.44 11.27 9.95
C GLY A 239 -9.96 11.38 9.86
N PRO A 240 -10.49 11.56 8.64
CA PRO A 240 -11.93 11.66 8.40
C PRO A 240 -12.68 10.34 8.51
N LEU A 241 -12.00 9.19 8.42
CA LEU A 241 -12.64 7.88 8.48
C LEU A 241 -12.92 7.47 9.93
N PRO A 242 -14.08 6.82 10.19
CA PRO A 242 -14.38 6.27 11.50
C PRO A 242 -13.40 5.16 11.89
N ASP A 243 -13.17 5.01 13.19
CA ASP A 243 -12.28 3.98 13.75
C ASP A 243 -12.81 2.56 13.53
N ASP A 244 -14.13 2.42 13.33
CA ASP A 244 -14.89 1.20 13.12
C ASP A 244 -15.54 1.17 11.72
N GLY A 245 -14.84 0.56 10.75
CA GLY A 245 -15.35 0.23 9.43
C GLY A 245 -15.24 -1.28 9.17
N PRO A 246 -16.12 -1.88 8.34
CA PRO A 246 -15.95 -3.25 7.89
C PRO A 246 -14.68 -3.41 7.03
N SER A 247 -13.86 -4.44 7.28
CA SER A 247 -12.80 -4.88 6.36
C SER A 247 -13.39 -5.16 4.96
N HIS A 248 -12.64 -4.84 3.90
CA HIS A 248 -12.97 -5.14 2.50
C HIS A 248 -14.15 -4.35 1.86
N GLY A 249 -14.69 -3.34 2.54
CA GLY A 249 -15.70 -2.44 1.97
C GLY A 249 -15.28 -0.98 1.93
N SER A 250 -14.07 -0.70 2.40
CA SER A 250 -13.48 0.62 2.50
C SER A 250 -11.99 0.49 2.20
N ALA A 251 -11.57 0.94 1.02
CA ALA A 251 -10.15 1.03 0.68
C ALA A 251 -9.39 1.83 1.75
N GLY A 252 -10.02 2.85 2.34
CA GLY A 252 -9.43 3.64 3.41
C GLY A 252 -9.11 2.84 4.67
N HIS A 253 -9.99 1.89 5.03
CA HIS A 253 -9.74 0.96 6.13
C HIS A 253 -8.64 -0.06 5.77
N ASP A 254 -8.68 -0.63 4.57
CA ASP A 254 -7.67 -1.60 4.13
C ASP A 254 -6.27 -0.94 4.01
N ALA A 255 -6.19 0.33 3.61
CA ALA A 255 -4.95 1.12 3.65
C ALA A 255 -4.44 1.35 5.09
N LEU A 256 -5.34 1.60 6.06
CA LEU A 256 -5.00 1.72 7.47
C LEU A 256 -4.43 0.41 8.03
N LEU A 257 -5.12 -0.71 7.78
CA LEU A 257 -4.65 -2.04 8.19
C LEU A 257 -3.31 -2.37 7.54
N THR A 258 -3.13 -2.01 6.27
CA THR A 258 -1.87 -2.17 5.53
C THR A 258 -0.73 -1.41 6.23
N ALA A 259 -0.96 -0.17 6.67
CA ALA A 259 0.03 0.60 7.43
C ALA A 259 0.39 -0.06 8.77
N GLU A 260 -0.60 -0.53 9.54
CA GLU A 260 -0.37 -1.21 10.82
C GLU A 260 0.41 -2.52 10.63
N VAL A 261 0.02 -3.35 9.65
CA VAL A 261 0.70 -4.60 9.32
C VAL A 261 2.14 -4.33 8.88
N PHE A 262 2.36 -3.32 8.03
CA PHE A 262 3.69 -2.92 7.59
C PHE A 262 4.60 -2.57 8.76
N LEU A 263 4.14 -1.69 9.66
CA LEU A 263 4.91 -1.24 10.81
C LEU A 263 5.26 -2.39 11.75
N LYS A 264 4.30 -3.28 12.04
CA LYS A 264 4.52 -4.49 12.85
C LYS A 264 5.54 -5.42 12.20
N LEU A 265 5.38 -5.74 10.92
CA LEU A 265 6.31 -6.60 10.19
C LEU A 265 7.72 -6.03 10.17
N MET A 266 7.86 -4.73 9.89
CA MET A 266 9.16 -4.09 9.81
C MET A 266 9.88 -4.06 11.17
N ASP A 267 9.15 -3.79 12.26
CA ASP A 267 9.69 -3.89 13.62
C ASP A 267 10.19 -5.30 13.93
N LEU A 268 9.42 -6.34 13.60
CA LEU A 268 9.83 -7.73 13.80
C LEU A 268 11.07 -8.10 12.97
N TRP A 269 11.15 -7.66 11.71
CA TRP A 269 12.32 -7.87 10.85
C TRP A 269 13.59 -7.24 11.44
N LEU A 270 13.49 -6.01 11.94
CA LEU A 270 14.60 -5.29 12.56
C LEU A 270 15.06 -5.97 13.85
N ARG A 271 14.12 -6.35 14.72
CA ARG A 271 14.43 -7.08 15.97
C ARG A 271 15.08 -8.43 15.71
N SER A 272 14.58 -9.19 14.73
CA SER A 272 15.14 -10.49 14.34
C SER A 272 16.58 -10.33 13.83
N SER A 273 16.85 -9.31 13.01
CA SER A 273 18.20 -8.96 12.56
C SER A 273 19.13 -8.60 13.73
N ALA A 274 18.67 -7.74 14.65
CA ALA A 274 19.41 -7.38 15.85
C ALA A 274 19.74 -8.61 16.71
N ALA A 275 18.78 -9.55 16.86
CA ALA A 275 18.97 -10.78 17.63
C ALA A 275 20.05 -11.69 17.03
N LEU A 276 20.01 -11.85 15.70
CA LEU A 276 21.01 -12.64 14.97
C LEU A 276 22.41 -12.03 15.08
N ARG A 277 22.52 -10.70 14.96
CA ARG A 277 23.78 -9.95 15.15
C ARG A 277 24.32 -10.13 16.56
N ALA A 278 23.47 -9.98 17.58
CA ALA A 278 23.86 -10.19 18.98
C ALA A 278 24.34 -11.63 19.25
N LYS A 279 23.64 -12.64 18.70
CA LYS A 279 24.04 -14.05 18.82
C LYS A 279 25.39 -14.32 18.15
N LYS A 280 25.66 -13.74 16.98
CA LYS A 280 26.95 -13.85 16.29
C LYS A 280 28.08 -13.20 17.10
N LYS A 281 27.85 -12.02 17.68
CA LYS A 281 28.82 -11.34 18.55
C LYS A 281 29.13 -12.18 19.79
N ARG A 282 28.09 -12.72 20.46
CA ARG A 282 28.25 -13.62 21.62
C ARG A 282 29.09 -14.83 21.29
N ARG A 283 28.84 -15.52 20.17
CA ARG A 283 29.65 -16.67 19.72
C ARG A 283 31.14 -16.34 19.54
N TRP A 284 31.47 -15.09 19.16
CA TRP A 284 32.86 -14.65 19.03
C TRP A 284 33.48 -14.26 20.37
N THR A 285 32.70 -13.69 21.30
CA THR A 285 33.16 -13.26 22.62
C THR A 285 33.23 -14.38 23.66
N THR A 286 32.62 -15.55 23.45
CA THR A 286 32.74 -16.74 24.34
C THR A 286 34.14 -17.39 24.31
N VAL A 287 35.18 -16.68 23.84
CA VAL A 287 36.60 -16.99 24.12
C VAL A 287 37.09 -16.27 25.39
N GLY A 288 36.28 -15.41 26.03
CA GLY A 288 36.57 -14.91 27.37
C GLY A 288 35.60 -13.82 27.83
N SER A 289 34.79 -14.12 28.85
CA SER A 289 33.97 -13.21 29.68
C SER A 289 32.48 -13.52 29.65
N THR A 290 31.95 -13.82 30.84
CA THR A 290 30.52 -14.00 31.16
C THR A 290 29.96 -12.70 31.71
N ALA A 291 29.50 -11.80 30.83
CA ALA A 291 28.64 -10.70 31.21
C ALA A 291 27.34 -10.78 30.41
N THR A 292 26.24 -11.08 31.09
CA THR A 292 24.87 -11.02 30.56
C THR A 292 24.33 -9.62 30.73
N THR A 293 24.59 -8.74 29.76
CA THR A 293 23.78 -7.52 29.57
C THR A 293 22.54 -7.90 28.79
N ASP A 294 21.36 -7.56 29.30
CA ASP A 294 20.12 -7.60 28.52
C ASP A 294 20.27 -6.67 27.33
N VAL A 295 20.45 -7.26 26.14
CA VAL A 295 20.54 -6.49 24.90
C VAL A 295 19.11 -6.15 24.50
N VAL A 296 18.72 -4.89 24.65
CA VAL A 296 17.51 -4.38 24.01
C VAL A 296 17.67 -4.57 22.51
N LEU A 297 16.86 -5.44 21.91
CA LEU A 297 16.85 -5.66 20.48
C LEU A 297 16.09 -4.50 19.84
N GLU A 298 16.85 -3.58 19.24
CA GLU A 298 16.29 -2.42 18.54
C GLU A 298 15.39 -2.88 17.39
N GLY A 299 14.14 -2.41 17.42
CA GLY A 299 13.15 -2.60 16.37
C GLY A 299 13.04 -1.36 15.49
N LEU A 300 11.83 -1.00 15.08
CA LEU A 300 11.59 0.22 14.28
C LEU A 300 11.54 1.45 15.20
N THR A 301 12.71 2.06 15.45
CA THR A 301 12.85 3.20 16.37
C THR A 301 12.63 4.56 15.70
N SER A 302 12.95 4.68 14.42
CA SER A 302 12.74 5.89 13.60
C SER A 302 12.20 5.51 12.22
N ALA A 303 11.34 6.35 11.65
CA ALA A 303 10.90 6.25 10.27
C ALA A 303 12.05 6.31 9.25
N ASP A 304 13.16 7.00 9.57
CA ASP A 304 14.35 7.09 8.70
C ASP A 304 14.95 5.72 8.38
N LEU A 305 14.72 4.71 9.24
CA LEU A 305 15.20 3.36 9.01
C LEU A 305 14.58 2.73 7.75
N LEU A 306 13.36 3.13 7.37
CA LEU A 306 12.67 2.59 6.21
C LEU A 306 13.48 2.80 4.92
N SER A 307 14.13 3.95 4.77
CA SER A 307 14.91 4.31 3.58
C SER A 307 16.43 4.15 3.75
N SER A 308 16.92 3.85 4.95
CA SER A 308 18.37 3.79 5.23
C SER A 308 18.87 2.44 5.74
N HIS A 309 18.01 1.60 6.32
CA HIS A 309 18.43 0.38 6.98
C HIS A 309 18.51 -0.80 5.99
N GLU A 310 19.61 -1.58 6.05
CA GLU A 310 19.88 -2.69 5.12
C GLU A 310 18.75 -3.72 5.04
N ILE A 311 18.05 -3.97 6.16
CA ILE A 311 16.96 -4.95 6.23
C ILE A 311 15.75 -4.45 5.46
N CYS A 312 15.42 -3.16 5.59
CA CYS A 312 14.39 -2.52 4.78
C CYS A 312 14.77 -2.56 3.30
N GLY A 313 16.06 -2.32 3.00
CA GLY A 313 16.67 -2.42 1.67
C GLY A 313 16.35 -3.69 0.89
N ARG A 314 16.15 -4.82 1.57
CA ARG A 314 15.86 -6.12 0.94
C ARG A 314 14.48 -6.19 0.28
N PHE A 315 13.60 -5.27 0.65
CA PHE A 315 12.19 -5.22 0.24
C PHE A 315 11.85 -4.02 -0.63
N TRP A 316 12.78 -3.08 -0.81
CA TRP A 316 12.55 -1.89 -1.63
C TRP A 316 12.16 -2.29 -3.05
N ASN A 317 11.05 -1.71 -3.51
CA ASN A 317 10.58 -1.83 -4.89
C ASN A 317 10.36 -3.28 -5.32
N ARG A 318 9.93 -4.14 -4.40
CA ARG A 318 9.54 -5.53 -4.68
C ARG A 318 8.09 -5.76 -4.31
N VAL A 319 7.32 -6.31 -5.24
CA VAL A 319 5.88 -6.55 -5.12
C VAL A 319 5.60 -8.04 -5.08
N ALA A 320 4.68 -8.49 -4.23
CA ALA A 320 4.29 -9.90 -4.16
C ALA A 320 3.52 -10.34 -5.41
N LEU A 321 3.70 -11.60 -5.82
CA LEU A 321 2.90 -12.22 -6.89
C LEU A 321 2.18 -13.46 -6.37
N VAL A 322 0.85 -13.48 -6.48
CA VAL A 322 -0.01 -14.55 -5.92
C VAL A 322 -0.57 -15.49 -6.98
N GLY A 323 -0.38 -15.17 -8.27
CA GLY A 323 -0.77 -16.02 -9.40
C GLY A 323 0.39 -16.46 -10.29
N SER A 324 1.63 -16.21 -9.88
CA SER A 324 2.83 -16.48 -10.65
C SER A 324 3.70 -17.57 -10.01
N SER A 325 4.53 -18.22 -10.82
CA SER A 325 5.58 -19.15 -10.39
C SER A 325 6.74 -18.40 -9.73
N ALA A 326 6.93 -17.13 -10.08
CA ALA A 326 7.75 -16.21 -9.32
C ALA A 326 6.97 -15.70 -8.11
N THR A 327 7.64 -15.53 -6.97
CA THR A 327 7.01 -15.05 -5.73
C THR A 327 6.94 -13.52 -5.66
N SER A 328 7.75 -12.82 -6.45
CA SER A 328 7.83 -11.37 -6.46
C SER A 328 8.25 -10.80 -7.82
N LEU A 329 7.85 -9.57 -8.10
CA LEU A 329 8.38 -8.72 -9.17
C LEU A 329 9.24 -7.61 -8.55
N THR A 330 10.44 -7.39 -9.08
CA THR A 330 11.28 -6.23 -8.74
C THR A 330 11.00 -5.10 -9.72
N LEU A 331 10.70 -3.91 -9.20
CA LEU A 331 10.42 -2.71 -9.98
C LEU A 331 11.73 -1.94 -10.22
N GLY A 332 12.26 -2.07 -11.44
CA GLY A 332 13.53 -1.48 -11.86
C GLY A 332 14.75 -2.35 -11.53
N GLY A 333 15.85 -2.11 -12.25
CA GLY A 333 17.13 -2.80 -12.03
C GLY A 333 17.80 -2.42 -10.71
N GLU A 334 18.70 -3.31 -10.25
CA GLU A 334 19.60 -3.11 -9.10
C GLU A 334 20.49 -1.87 -9.24
#